data_AF-A0A0G4KS30-F1
#
_entry.id   AF-A0A0G4KS30-F1
#
_cell.length_a   1.000
_cell.length_b   1.000
_cell.length_c   1.000
_cell.angle_alpha   90.00
_cell.angle_beta   90.00
_cell.angle_gamma   90.00
#
_symmetry.space_group_name_H-M   'P 1'
#
loop_
_entity.id
_entity.type
_entity.pdbx_description
1 polymer ?
#
loop_
_entity_poly.entity_id
_entity_poly.type
_entity_poly.pdbx_seq_one_letter_code
_entity_poly.pdbx_strand_id
1 'polypeptide(L)'
;AHEAEKQYECSFCGNRFKNKNEAERHQNSLHVRRHSWSCSALSSYDRAFHDSTNRPGEADSCGYCGEEFPRSGRGPGASAPRHATDQNWEERIRHLQEVHKFRECNSSKKFFRADHFRQHLKHSHAGTSGKWTNMLENACMLEEDPTPR
;
A
#
# COMPACT_ATOMS: atom_id res chain seq x y z
N ALA A 1 30.72 -29.38 5.39
CA ALA A 1 30.84 -28.12 6.13
C ALA A 1 29.99 -27.05 5.44
N HIS A 2 28.85 -26.70 6.03
CA HIS A 2 28.12 -25.46 5.70
C HIS A 2 27.52 -24.91 7.01
N GLU A 3 28.40 -24.79 8.01
CA GLU A 3 28.17 -23.98 9.22
C GLU A 3 28.31 -22.50 8.83
N ALA A 4 27.38 -22.01 8.01
CA ALA A 4 27.03 -20.60 8.10
C ALA A 4 26.21 -20.47 9.38
N GLU A 5 26.88 -20.53 10.52
CA GLU A 5 26.26 -20.30 11.83
C GLU A 5 25.44 -19.03 11.71
N LYS A 6 24.16 -19.11 12.02
CA LYS A 6 23.27 -17.95 12.00
C LYS A 6 23.77 -16.93 13.02
N GLN A 7 24.60 -15.99 12.57
CA GLN A 7 25.32 -15.05 13.44
C GLN A 7 24.42 -13.97 14.03
N TYR A 8 23.27 -13.72 13.41
CA TYR A 8 22.39 -12.62 13.79
C TYR A 8 21.26 -13.14 14.67
N GLU A 9 21.22 -12.71 15.92
CA GLU A 9 20.23 -13.14 16.90
C GLU A 9 19.14 -12.08 17.12
N CYS A 10 17.91 -12.52 17.35
CA CYS A 10 16.84 -11.67 17.80
C CYS A 10 17.00 -11.29 19.28
N SER A 11 17.11 -9.99 19.56
CA SER A 11 17.25 -9.44 20.91
C SER A 11 16.07 -9.71 21.86
N PHE A 12 14.95 -10.25 21.36
CA PHE A 12 13.73 -10.50 22.14
C PHE A 12 13.40 -11.98 22.35
N CYS A 13 13.90 -12.90 21.52
CA CYS A 13 13.49 -14.31 21.58
C CYS A 13 14.59 -15.33 21.23
N GLY A 14 15.84 -14.89 21.06
CA GLY A 14 16.98 -15.78 20.82
C GLY A 14 16.99 -16.48 19.45
N ASN A 15 16.01 -16.20 18.58
CA ASN A 15 15.99 -16.74 17.22
C ASN A 15 17.19 -16.25 16.40
N ARG A 16 17.86 -17.18 15.70
CA ARG A 16 19.06 -16.88 14.89
C ARG A 16 18.74 -16.87 13.39
N PHE A 17 19.33 -15.92 12.68
CA PHE A 17 19.16 -15.65 11.24
C PHE A 17 20.50 -15.60 10.51
N LYS A 18 20.47 -15.86 9.20
CA LYS A 18 21.68 -15.86 8.36
C LYS A 18 22.20 -14.47 8.01
N ASN A 19 21.37 -13.44 8.13
CA ASN A 19 21.77 -12.05 7.89
C ASN A 19 20.99 -11.07 8.79
N LYS A 20 21.54 -9.85 8.93
CA LYS A 20 20.98 -8.77 9.74
C LYS A 20 19.56 -8.39 9.29
N ASN A 21 19.32 -8.28 7.99
CA ASN A 21 18.03 -7.85 7.42
C ASN A 21 16.89 -8.81 7.79
N GLU A 22 17.15 -10.12 7.82
CA GLU A 22 16.17 -11.12 8.26
C GLU A 22 15.85 -11.01 9.75
N ALA A 23 16.87 -10.80 10.59
CA ALA A 23 16.70 -10.56 12.02
C ALA A 23 15.91 -9.27 12.28
N GLU A 24 16.24 -8.17 11.62
CA GLU A 24 15.53 -6.89 11.73
C GLU A 24 14.08 -7.03 11.26
N ARG A 25 13.82 -7.69 10.12
CA ARG A 25 12.45 -7.96 9.65
C ARG A 25 11.67 -8.78 10.66
N HIS A 26 12.29 -9.79 11.26
CA HIS A 26 11.67 -10.61 12.31
C HIS A 26 11.33 -9.77 13.55
N GLN A 27 12.29 -8.99 14.05
CA GLN A 27 12.09 -8.10 15.19
C GLN A 27 10.96 -7.10 14.93
N ASN A 28 11.00 -6.40 13.79
CA ASN A 28 10.00 -5.40 13.44
C ASN A 28 8.60 -5.98 13.28
N SER A 29 8.46 -7.21 12.73
CA SER A 29 7.14 -7.80 12.50
C SER A 29 6.52 -8.50 13.71
N LEU A 30 7.33 -9.07 14.62
CA LEU A 30 6.82 -9.86 15.74
C LEU A 30 6.94 -9.18 17.10
N HIS A 31 8.00 -8.40 17.31
CA HIS A 31 8.32 -7.82 18.62
C HIS A 31 8.04 -6.32 18.68
N VAL A 32 8.54 -5.54 17.72
CA VAL A 32 8.44 -4.08 17.76
C VAL A 32 7.12 -3.58 17.17
N ARG A 33 6.69 -4.16 16.03
CA ARG A 33 5.44 -3.82 15.32
C ARG A 33 5.24 -2.33 15.01
N ARG A 34 6.33 -1.59 14.75
CA ARG A 34 6.30 -0.13 14.49
C ARG A 34 5.35 0.28 13.37
N HIS A 35 5.23 -0.54 12.33
CA HIS A 35 4.35 -0.26 11.22
C HIS A 35 3.33 -1.38 11.06
N SER A 36 2.10 -0.99 10.78
CA SER A 36 1.05 -1.90 10.33
C SER A 36 0.49 -1.44 9.00
N TRP A 37 0.02 -2.38 8.19
CA TRP A 37 -0.66 -2.12 6.93
C TRP A 37 -2.11 -2.54 7.07
N SER A 38 -3.02 -1.67 6.65
CA SER A 38 -4.45 -1.95 6.69
C SER A 38 -5.20 -1.14 5.64
N CYS A 39 -6.22 -1.76 5.03
CA CYS A 39 -7.14 -1.04 4.14
C CYS A 39 -7.94 0.05 4.86
N SER A 40 -8.03 0.01 6.20
CA SER A 40 -8.66 1.08 7.00
C SER A 40 -7.93 2.42 6.92
N ALA A 41 -6.64 2.42 6.58
CA ALA A 41 -5.89 3.64 6.37
C ALA A 41 -6.48 4.47 5.21
N LEU A 42 -7.05 3.83 4.18
CA LEU A 42 -7.71 4.50 3.07
C LEU A 42 -9.08 5.03 3.49
N SER A 43 -9.08 6.13 4.24
CA SER A 43 -10.27 6.80 4.77
C SER A 43 -11.20 7.31 3.66
N SER A 44 -10.62 7.72 2.52
CA SER A 44 -11.33 8.28 1.37
C SER A 44 -10.89 7.63 0.06
N TYR A 45 -11.72 7.77 -0.98
CA TYR A 45 -11.50 7.15 -2.29
C TYR A 45 -10.29 7.75 -3.02
N ASP A 46 -9.98 9.03 -2.79
CA ASP A 46 -8.83 9.70 -3.40
C ASP A 46 -7.48 9.10 -3.00
N ARG A 47 -7.35 8.60 -1.77
CA ARG A 47 -6.11 7.97 -1.29
C ARG A 47 -5.75 6.66 -2.01
N ALA A 48 -6.70 6.06 -2.73
CA ALA A 48 -6.45 4.88 -3.54
C ALA A 48 -5.86 5.21 -4.91
N PHE A 49 -5.79 6.49 -5.29
CA PHE A 49 -5.22 6.96 -6.54
C PHE A 49 -3.98 7.81 -6.28
N HIS A 50 -3.10 7.88 -7.26
CA HIS A 50 -1.93 8.75 -7.23
C HIS A 50 -1.69 9.35 -8.62
N ASP A 51 -0.90 10.43 -8.71
CA ASP A 51 -0.56 11.03 -10.01
C ASP A 51 0.12 9.99 -10.92
N SER A 52 -0.27 9.98 -12.19
CA SER A 52 0.29 9.02 -13.15
C SER A 52 1.76 9.32 -13.40
N THR A 53 2.59 8.28 -13.32
CA THR A 53 4.01 8.38 -13.71
C THR A 53 4.19 8.52 -15.22
N ASN A 54 3.23 8.04 -16.02
CA ASN A 54 3.28 8.12 -17.49
C ASN A 54 2.74 9.45 -18.00
N ARG A 55 1.72 10.01 -17.33
CA ARG A 55 1.04 11.27 -17.71
C ARG A 55 0.86 12.19 -16.50
N PRO A 56 1.95 12.73 -15.95
CA PRO A 56 1.90 13.55 -14.73
C PRO A 56 1.02 14.78 -14.93
N GLY A 57 0.15 15.08 -13.96
CA GLY A 57 -0.75 16.25 -14.06
C GLY A 57 -1.97 16.06 -14.98
N GLU A 58 -2.01 15.00 -15.78
CA GLU A 58 -3.08 14.73 -16.76
C GLU A 58 -3.95 13.51 -16.42
N ALA A 59 -3.39 12.53 -15.72
CA ALA A 59 -4.11 11.32 -15.31
C ALA A 59 -3.71 10.89 -13.90
N ASP A 60 -4.61 10.13 -13.26
CA ASP A 60 -4.37 9.46 -12.00
C ASP A 60 -4.26 7.95 -12.24
N SER A 61 -3.35 7.27 -11.55
CA SER A 61 -3.24 5.82 -11.58
C SER A 61 -3.89 5.19 -10.35
N CYS A 62 -4.63 4.10 -10.54
CA CYS A 62 -5.18 3.30 -9.45
C CYS A 62 -4.06 2.55 -8.72
N GLY A 63 -3.98 2.69 -7.40
CA GLY A 63 -2.97 2.02 -6.57
C GLY A 63 -3.13 0.50 -6.49
N TYR A 64 -4.31 -0.05 -6.82
CA TYR A 64 -4.56 -1.49 -6.79
C TYR A 64 -4.11 -2.18 -8.08
N CYS A 65 -4.39 -1.60 -9.25
CA CYS A 65 -4.17 -2.25 -10.55
C CYS A 65 -3.27 -1.49 -11.52
N GLY A 66 -2.97 -0.22 -11.26
CA GLY A 66 -2.18 0.64 -12.13
C GLY A 66 -2.94 1.24 -13.32
N GLU A 67 -4.25 0.98 -13.46
CA GLU A 67 -5.05 1.59 -14.52
C GLU A 67 -5.05 3.11 -14.42
N GLU A 68 -4.96 3.78 -15.57
CA GLU A 68 -4.88 5.24 -15.66
C GLU A 68 -6.26 5.85 -15.96
N PHE A 69 -6.62 6.86 -15.18
CA PHE A 69 -7.87 7.59 -15.22
C PHE A 69 -7.60 9.05 -15.60
N PRO A 70 -7.96 9.49 -16.82
CA PRO A 70 -7.75 10.86 -17.26
C PRO A 70 -8.47 11.88 -16.40
N ARG A 71 -7.83 13.05 -16.19
CA ARG A 71 -8.46 14.22 -15.61
C ARG A 71 -9.06 15.06 -16.74
N SER A 72 -10.35 15.36 -16.65
CA SER A 72 -11.09 16.08 -17.70
C SER A 72 -11.27 17.57 -17.40
N GLY A 73 -11.06 17.98 -16.14
CA GLY A 73 -11.24 19.36 -15.70
C GLY A 73 -10.16 20.26 -16.29
N ARG A 74 -10.56 21.32 -16.99
CA ARG A 74 -9.62 22.33 -17.49
C ARG A 74 -9.13 23.21 -16.36
N GLY A 75 -7.81 23.35 -16.23
CA GLY A 75 -7.22 24.37 -15.38
C GLY A 75 -7.33 25.77 -16.01
N PRO A 76 -6.99 26.84 -15.27
CA PRO A 76 -6.98 28.20 -15.79
C PRO A 76 -5.81 28.39 -16.75
N GLY A 77 -5.97 27.95 -18.00
CA GLY A 77 -4.98 28.09 -19.08
C GLY A 77 -4.73 26.79 -19.84
N ALA A 78 -4.20 26.91 -21.07
CA ALA A 78 -3.94 25.76 -21.95
C ALA A 78 -2.84 24.80 -21.44
N SER A 79 -1.97 25.27 -20.54
CA SER A 79 -0.84 24.54 -19.97
C SER A 79 -1.02 24.16 -18.49
N ALA A 80 -2.17 24.51 -17.88
CA ALA A 80 -2.43 24.22 -16.48
C ALA A 80 -2.71 22.72 -16.26
N PRO A 81 -2.27 22.13 -15.13
CA PRO A 81 -2.63 20.77 -14.75
C PRO A 81 -4.15 20.60 -14.76
N ARG A 82 -4.60 19.46 -15.29
CA ARG A 82 -6.02 19.13 -15.29
C ARG A 82 -6.43 18.70 -13.89
N HIS A 83 -7.66 19.00 -13.50
CA HIS A 83 -8.24 18.50 -12.25
C HIS A 83 -9.26 17.41 -12.53
N ALA A 84 -9.43 16.48 -11.58
CA ALA A 84 -10.49 15.49 -11.67
C ALA A 84 -11.85 16.17 -11.43
N THR A 85 -12.79 15.99 -12.34
CA THR A 85 -14.17 16.44 -12.17
C THR A 85 -14.97 15.44 -11.35
N ASP A 86 -16.18 15.81 -10.92
CA ASP A 86 -17.09 14.89 -10.22
C ASP A 86 -17.38 13.63 -11.04
N GLN A 87 -17.58 13.76 -12.35
CA GLN A 87 -17.76 12.62 -13.26
C GLN A 87 -16.53 11.69 -13.28
N ASN A 88 -15.32 12.25 -13.22
CA ASN A 88 -14.11 11.43 -13.13
C ASN A 88 -14.06 10.69 -11.79
N TRP A 89 -14.51 11.31 -10.70
CA TRP A 89 -14.61 10.65 -9.41
C TRP A 89 -15.68 9.57 -9.35
N GLU A 90 -16.83 9.75 -9.98
CA GLU A 90 -17.86 8.72 -10.10
C GLU A 90 -17.32 7.46 -10.78
N GLU A 91 -16.59 7.60 -11.89
CA GLU A 91 -15.96 6.49 -12.60
C GLU A 91 -14.93 5.77 -11.71
N ARG A 92 -14.08 6.54 -11.03
CA ARG A 92 -13.06 6.02 -10.11
C ARG A 92 -13.66 5.27 -8.92
N ILE A 93 -14.72 5.81 -8.32
CA ILE A 93 -15.45 5.19 -7.21
C ILE A 93 -16.07 3.87 -7.68
N ARG A 94 -16.72 3.88 -8.84
CA ARG A 94 -17.31 2.67 -9.44
C ARG A 94 -16.24 1.61 -9.70
N HIS A 95 -15.09 1.98 -10.27
CA HIS A 95 -13.96 1.07 -10.48
C HIS A 95 -13.49 0.44 -9.15
N LEU A 96 -13.28 1.25 -8.11
CA LEU A 96 -12.85 0.75 -6.80
C LEU A 96 -13.87 -0.22 -6.17
N GLN A 97 -15.16 0.05 -6.29
CA GLN A 97 -16.22 -0.81 -5.75
C GLN A 97 -16.39 -2.09 -6.57
N GLU A 98 -16.48 -1.99 -7.89
CA GLU A 98 -16.79 -3.13 -8.77
C GLU A 98 -15.60 -4.07 -8.94
N VAL A 99 -14.41 -3.52 -9.22
CA VAL A 99 -13.19 -4.28 -9.54
C VAL A 99 -12.45 -4.66 -8.27
N HIS A 100 -12.27 -3.71 -7.37
CA HIS A 100 -11.42 -3.89 -6.19
C HIS A 100 -12.19 -4.20 -4.91
N LYS A 101 -13.53 -4.28 -4.94
CA LYS A 101 -14.35 -4.56 -3.74
C LYS A 101 -13.97 -3.65 -2.57
N PHE A 102 -13.70 -2.38 -2.88
CA PHE A 102 -13.22 -1.41 -1.91
C PHE A 102 -14.22 -1.28 -0.74
N ARG A 103 -13.70 -1.32 0.49
CA ARG A 103 -14.47 -1.39 1.77
C ARG A 103 -15.28 -2.67 2.03
N GLU A 104 -15.17 -3.69 1.19
CA GLU A 104 -15.83 -4.99 1.45
C GLU A 104 -14.93 -5.97 2.22
N CYS A 105 -13.65 -5.64 2.41
CA CYS A 105 -12.75 -6.45 3.21
C CYS A 105 -12.86 -6.14 4.71
N ASN A 106 -12.34 -7.04 5.55
CA ASN A 106 -12.18 -6.77 6.97
C ASN A 106 -11.09 -5.70 7.18
N SER A 107 -11.49 -4.44 7.22
CA SER A 107 -10.61 -3.28 7.38
C SER A 107 -9.96 -3.21 8.77
N SER A 108 -10.50 -3.90 9.77
CA SER A 108 -9.87 -4.04 11.10
C SER A 108 -8.64 -4.96 11.06
N LYS A 109 -8.44 -5.73 9.98
CA LYS A 109 -7.28 -6.59 9.82
C LYS A 109 -6.04 -5.73 9.61
N LYS A 110 -5.07 -5.90 10.52
CA LYS A 110 -3.74 -5.32 10.44
C LYS A 110 -2.74 -6.38 10.00
N PHE A 111 -1.85 -6.00 9.10
CA PHE A 111 -0.71 -6.80 8.70
C PHE A 111 0.55 -6.12 9.23
N PHE A 112 1.43 -6.83 9.93
CA PHE A 112 2.73 -6.28 10.39
C PHE A 112 3.85 -6.56 9.39
N ARG A 113 3.46 -6.93 8.17
CA ARG A 113 4.34 -7.31 7.07
C ARG A 113 3.72 -6.88 5.74
N ALA A 114 4.46 -6.07 4.99
CA ALA A 114 4.10 -5.59 3.66
C ALA A 114 3.77 -6.73 2.67
N ASP A 115 4.53 -7.83 2.68
CA ASP A 115 4.30 -8.96 1.78
C ASP A 115 2.96 -9.66 2.03
N HIS A 116 2.56 -9.82 3.29
CA HIS A 116 1.24 -10.37 3.63
C HIS A 116 0.12 -9.41 3.22
N PHE A 117 0.34 -8.10 3.36
CA PHE A 117 -0.62 -7.10 2.89
C PHE A 117 -0.79 -7.12 1.37
N ARG A 118 0.31 -7.20 0.60
CA ARG A 118 0.26 -7.37 -0.86
C ARG A 118 -0.50 -8.62 -1.28
N GLN A 119 -0.31 -9.73 -0.57
CA GLN A 119 -1.06 -10.95 -0.81
C GLN A 119 -2.57 -10.74 -0.56
N HIS A 120 -2.94 -10.01 0.49
CA HIS A 120 -4.32 -9.62 0.74
C HIS A 120 -4.89 -8.74 -0.39
N LEU A 121 -4.15 -7.73 -0.85
CA LEU A 121 -4.57 -6.92 -1.99
C LEU A 121 -4.83 -7.78 -3.24
N LYS A 122 -3.94 -8.74 -3.52
CA LYS A 122 -4.08 -9.64 -4.65
C LYS A 122 -5.33 -10.53 -4.58
N HIS A 123 -5.61 -11.12 -3.42
CA HIS A 123 -6.70 -12.10 -3.29
C HIS A 123 -8.05 -11.49 -2.91
N SER A 124 -8.07 -10.38 -2.20
CA SER A 124 -9.31 -9.73 -1.73
C SER A 124 -9.72 -8.53 -2.56
N HIS A 125 -8.75 -7.86 -3.18
CA HIS A 125 -8.99 -6.65 -3.97
C HIS A 125 -8.59 -6.80 -5.43
N ALA A 126 -8.35 -8.03 -5.93
CA ALA A 126 -7.87 -8.25 -7.30
C ALA A 126 -6.66 -7.37 -7.70
N GLY A 127 -5.83 -7.01 -6.72
CA GLY A 127 -4.69 -6.13 -6.91
C GLY A 127 -3.60 -6.80 -7.74
N THR A 128 -2.94 -6.01 -8.59
CA THR A 128 -1.83 -6.46 -9.42
C THR A 128 -0.52 -5.83 -8.94
N SER A 129 0.60 -6.52 -9.21
CA SER A 129 1.93 -6.03 -8.86
C SER A 129 2.53 -5.26 -10.03
N GLY A 130 3.05 -4.07 -9.76
CA GLY A 130 3.64 -3.18 -10.76
C GLY A 130 4.39 -2.02 -10.12
N LYS A 131 4.72 -1.01 -10.91
CA LYS A 131 5.45 0.18 -10.43
C LYS A 131 4.66 0.98 -9.37
N TRP A 132 3.32 0.90 -9.40
CA TRP A 132 2.40 1.57 -8.48
C TRP A 132 2.25 0.89 -7.12
N THR A 133 2.62 -0.40 -6.97
CA THR A 133 2.29 -1.19 -5.78
C THR A 133 2.85 -0.59 -4.49
N ASN A 134 4.02 0.03 -4.55
CA ASN A 134 4.62 0.70 -3.39
C ASN A 134 3.83 1.95 -2.96
N MET A 135 3.14 2.63 -3.87
CA MET A 135 2.33 3.80 -3.54
C MET A 135 1.13 3.41 -2.68
N LEU A 136 0.40 2.35 -3.07
CA LEU A 136 -0.73 1.85 -2.28
C LEU A 136 -0.27 1.26 -0.94
N GLU A 137 0.86 0.55 -0.92
CA GLU A 137 1.44 0.04 0.32
C GLU A 137 1.75 1.16 1.31
N ASN A 138 2.41 2.23 0.86
CA ASN A 138 2.74 3.37 1.70
C ASN A 138 1.47 4.12 2.13
N ALA A 139 0.48 4.28 1.25
CA ALA A 139 -0.80 4.90 1.59
C ALA A 139 -1.57 4.11 2.67
N CYS A 140 -1.39 2.78 2.69
CA CYS A 140 -2.00 1.88 3.65
C CYS A 140 -1.17 1.64 4.92
N MET A 141 0.02 2.24 5.03
CA MET A 141 0.91 2.09 6.18
C MET A 141 0.49 3.04 7.31
N LEU A 142 0.43 2.51 8.51
CA LEU A 142 0.14 3.22 9.76
C LEU A 142 1.35 3.07 10.69
N GLU A 143 1.76 4.17 11.31
CA GLU A 143 2.70 4.13 12.43
C GLU A 143 1.96 3.69 13.70
N GLU A 144 2.45 2.62 14.32
CA GLU A 144 1.95 2.14 15.61
C GLU A 144 2.88 2.67 16.70
N ASP A 145 2.27 3.20 17.76
CA ASP A 145 3.03 3.70 18.90
C ASP A 145 3.71 2.51 19.63
N PRO A 146 5.02 2.54 19.86
CA PRO A 146 5.74 1.47 20.52
C PRO A 146 5.42 1.34 22.02
N THR A 147 4.52 2.18 22.57
CA THR A 147 4.08 2.03 23.96
C THR A 147 3.53 0.62 24.21
N PRO A 148 4.12 -0.14 25.14
CA PRO A 148 3.61 -1.46 25.50
C PRO A 148 2.24 -1.28 26.14
N ARG A 149 1.26 -2.01 25.63
CA ARG A 149 -0.08 -2.10 26.21
C ARG A 149 -0.12 -3.15 27.30
#